data_AF-A0A662L286-F1
#
_entry.id   AF-A0A662L286-F1
#
_cell.length_a   1.000
_cell.length_b   1.000
_cell.length_c   1.000
_cell.angle_alpha   90.00
_cell.angle_beta   90.00
_cell.angle_gamma   90.00
#
_symmetry.space_group_name_H-M   'P 1'
#
loop_
_entity.id
_entity.type
_entity.pdbx_description
1 polymer ?
#
loop_
_entity_poly.entity_id
_entity_poly.type
_entity_poly.pdbx_seq_one_letter_code
_entity_poly.pdbx_strand_id
1 'polypeptide(L)' 'MELTGLCSVCGRPGARYTCMLCGRLVCERCYDPSHGICVVCKRSKTL' A
#
# COMPACT_ATOMS: atom_id res chain seq x y z
N MET A 1 -20.41 1.61 9.20
CA MET A 1 -19.08 2.14 9.56
C MET A 1 -18.13 1.73 8.44
N GLU A 2 -17.78 2.65 7.56
CA GLU A 2 -16.81 2.38 6.48
C GLU A 2 -15.42 2.43 7.11
N LEU A 3 -14.86 1.27 7.49
CA LEU A 3 -13.46 1.15 7.93
C LEU A 3 -12.53 1.38 6.74
N THR A 4 -12.48 2.60 6.25
CA THR A 4 -11.44 2.99 5.32
C THR A 4 -10.20 3.27 6.16
N GLY A 5 -9.33 2.26 6.30
CA GLY A 5 -8.11 2.36 7.09
C GLY A 5 -7.21 3.51 6.63
N LEU A 6 -6.30 3.94 7.49
CA LEU A 6 -5.25 4.89 7.13
C LEU A 6 -4.15 4.17 6.35
N CYS A 7 -3.63 4.81 5.31
CA CYS A 7 -2.52 4.29 4.53
C CYS A 7 -1.27 4.24 5.41
N SER A 8 -0.70 3.05 5.57
CA SER A 8 0.53 2.84 6.37
C SER A 8 1.78 3.48 5.75
N VAL A 9 1.69 4.05 4.54
CA VAL A 9 2.80 4.71 3.83
C VAL A 9 2.70 6.23 3.92
N CYS A 10 1.52 6.81 3.70
CA CYS A 10 1.35 8.26 3.65
C CYS A 10 0.43 8.83 4.73
N GLY A 11 -0.14 8.00 5.60
CA GLY A 11 -1.02 8.39 6.70
C GLY A 11 -2.41 8.89 6.27
N ARG A 12 -2.69 8.95 4.96
CA ARG A 12 -3.99 9.43 4.45
C ARG A 12 -5.08 8.36 4.59
N PRO A 13 -6.34 8.76 4.84
CA PRO A 13 -7.47 7.84 4.73
C PRO A 13 -7.58 7.33 3.28
N GLY A 14 -8.17 6.15 3.10
CA GLY A 14 -8.27 5.52 1.78
C GLY A 14 -7.47 4.24 1.62
N ALA A 15 -6.96 3.64 2.70
CA ALA A 15 -6.31 2.35 2.61
C ALA A 15 -7.34 1.26 2.32
N ARG A 16 -7.28 0.76 1.09
CA ARG A 16 -8.17 -0.30 0.59
C ARG A 16 -7.41 -1.43 -0.10
N TYR A 17 -6.08 -1.32 -0.21
CA TYR A 17 -5.21 -2.31 -0.83
C TYR A 17 -4.23 -2.85 0.20
N THR A 18 -3.94 -4.14 0.13
CA THR A 18 -2.96 -4.79 1.02
C THR A 18 -1.76 -5.19 0.18
N CYS A 19 -0.56 -4.75 0.59
CA CYS A 19 0.67 -5.16 -0.06
C CYS A 19 0.91 -6.66 0.16
N MET A 20 1.02 -7.44 -0.92
CA MET A 20 1.25 -8.89 -0.81
C MET A 20 2.63 -9.26 -0.25
N LEU A 21 3.59 -8.33 -0.25
CA LEU A 21 4.96 -8.58 0.21
C LEU A 21 5.19 -8.27 1.70
N CYS A 22 4.56 -7.21 2.22
CA CYS A 22 4.76 -6.78 3.61
C CYS A 22 3.48 -6.70 4.44
N GLY A 23 2.31 -7.00 3.85
CA GLY A 23 1.02 -7.01 4.54
C GLY A 23 0.45 -5.64 4.89
N ARG A 24 1.12 -4.53 4.55
CA ARG A 24 0.65 -3.17 4.88
C ARG A 24 -0.62 -2.80 4.09
N LEU A 25 -1.57 -2.18 4.78
CA LEU A 25 -2.72 -1.51 4.19
C LEU A 25 -2.30 -0.14 3.62
N VAL A 26 -2.55 0.04 2.33
CA VAL A 26 -2.14 1.22 1.55
C VAL A 26 -3.27 1.73 0.66
N CYS A 27 -3.24 3.03 0.37
CA CYS A 27 -4.17 3.65 -0.57
C CYS A 27 -3.74 3.40 -2.02
N GLU A 28 -4.64 3.63 -2.97
CA GLU A 28 -4.39 3.49 -4.42
C GLU A 28 -3.10 4.17 -4.89
N ARG A 29 -2.77 5.34 -4.31
CA ARG A 29 -1.57 6.11 -4.67
C ARG A 29 -0.26 5.45 -4.21
N CYS A 30 -0.32 4.67 -3.13
CA CYS A 30 0.84 4.00 -2.55
C CYS A 30 0.88 2.50 -2.88
N TYR A 31 -0.07 2.03 -3.68
CA TYR A 31 -0.17 0.66 -4.16
C TYR A 31 0.26 0.59 -5.63
N ASP A 32 1.06 -0.41 -5.97
CA ASP A 32 1.44 -0.74 -7.34
C ASP A 32 0.59 -1.94 -7.80
N PRO A 33 -0.46 -1.71 -8.62
CA PRO A 33 -1.35 -2.77 -9.04
C PRO A 33 -0.70 -3.76 -10.01
N SER A 34 0.34 -3.34 -10.75
CA SER A 34 1.06 -4.21 -11.68
C SER A 34 1.82 -5.34 -10.96
N HIS A 35 2.35 -5.07 -9.77
CA HIS A 35 3.11 -6.05 -8.98
C HIS A 35 2.38 -6.51 -7.72
N GLY A 36 1.23 -5.93 -7.37
CA GLY A 36 0.47 -6.27 -6.18
C GLY A 36 1.09 -5.82 -4.85
N ILE A 37 2.03 -4.87 -4.89
CA ILE A 37 2.85 -4.46 -3.74
C ILE A 37 2.77 -2.95 -3.50
N CYS A 38 3.16 -2.48 -2.33
CA CYS A 38 3.27 -1.04 -2.09
C CYS A 38 4.51 -0.45 -2.76
N VAL A 39 4.47 0.86 -3.02
CA VAL A 39 5.58 1.61 -3.65
C VAL A 39 6.89 1.53 -2.86
N VAL A 40 6.82 1.31 -1.54
CA VAL A 40 8.01 1.11 -0.68
C VAL A 40 8.69 -0.21 -1.02
N CYS A 41 7.93 -1.32 -1.03
CA CYS A 41 8.43 -2.64 -1.42
C CYS A 41 8.92 -2.67 -2.86
N LYS A 42 8.27 -1.93 -3.77
CA LYS A 42 8.72 -1.77 -5.15
C LYS A 42 10.11 -1.11 -5.22
N ARG A 43 10.34 -0.05 -4.45
CA ARG A 43 11.65 0.64 -4.40
C ARG A 43 12.75 -0.19 -3.74
N SER A 44 12.41 -1.05 -2.77
CA SER A 44 13.38 -1.92 -2.10
C SER A 44 13.89 -3.10 -2.97
N LYS A 45 13.29 -3.34 -4.14
CA LYS A 45 13.73 -4.41 -5.06
C LYS A 45 14.87 -4.01 -6.02
N THR A 46 15.41 -2.80 -5.92
CA THR A 46 16.59 -2.41 -6.68
C THR A 46 17.84 -3.02 -6.03
N LEU A 47 18.14 -4.26 -6.43
CA LEU A 47 19.49 -4.84 -6.45
C LEU A 47 20.16 -4.41 -7.76
#